data_AF-A0A6I2R8B5-F1
#
_entry.id   AF-A0A6I2R8B5-F1
#
_cell.length_a   1.000
_cell.length_b   1.000
_cell.length_c   1.000
_cell.angle_alpha   90.00
_cell.angle_beta   90.00
_cell.angle_gamma   90.00
#
_symmetry.space_group_name_H-M   'P 1'
#
loop_
_entity.id
_entity.type
_entity.pdbx_description
1 polymer ?
#
loop_
_entity_poly.entity_id
_entity_poly.type
_entity_poly.pdbx_seq_one_letter_code
_entity_poly.pdbx_strand_id
1 'polypeptide(L)'
;MGYTSTPNSYQKMQELSMIPYPQQLAIAVPEIRFYKDVHGLLALCPFHNDKSVGSFVFNPKTGVWKCFACGVSGQGVISLLMKSHGWNFLEAVDYMYDHRNDVVVEPSSPVPGSLRTRRKVKVSKQSSIKEKETSDKVLFTYYGTVTPEEQHLIYKAFAETCPLKTEERRQLMKKRGLSYGDTAHFFRMPAAGDELFWVEFVEHLRAYDTYKGEDRLYYRLLGTPGFYWDEEENAVSFITRQNALGILLHSPDGLINGIEMRVKDEFVEQDQNVKKVARYIGFSSGSICDREPERCSMGTKLSVLVDVVQCFYSKRSKKFKGYAVTEGKFKALHLARRGYTVLSVRGVGNWKDVLPTLESMRAKGPVTIVFDADAAVNSAVARASASLGKALMNYGYEVLYMTWDINDGKGIDDLCNAGLYGKAKVLPAVQYMDEVLGLPPVIPTALCV
;
A
#
# COMPACT_ATOMS: atom_id res chain seq x y z
N MET A 1 62.90 -11.88 -7.68
CA MET A 1 61.86 -12.93 -7.75
C MET A 1 60.71 -12.47 -6.89
N GLY A 2 59.68 -11.89 -7.50
CA GLY A 2 58.48 -11.46 -6.77
C GLY A 2 57.62 -12.68 -6.45
N TYR A 3 57.39 -12.95 -5.17
CA TYR A 3 56.41 -13.93 -4.73
C TYR A 3 55.02 -13.40 -5.11
N THR A 4 54.44 -13.84 -6.23
CA THR A 4 53.01 -13.64 -6.48
C THR A 4 52.26 -14.53 -5.51
N SER A 5 51.77 -13.98 -4.40
CA SER A 5 50.92 -14.72 -3.48
C SER A 5 49.63 -15.09 -4.21
N THR A 6 49.30 -16.37 -4.28
CA THR A 6 48.00 -16.83 -4.75
C THR A 6 46.91 -16.21 -3.87
N PRO A 7 45.89 -15.54 -4.43
CA PRO A 7 44.85 -14.89 -3.66
C PRO A 7 44.09 -15.92 -2.83
N ASN A 8 43.79 -15.59 -1.58
CA ASN A 8 42.98 -16.45 -0.72
C ASN A 8 41.49 -16.40 -1.11
N SER A 9 40.66 -17.30 -0.59
CA SER A 9 39.25 -17.41 -0.96
C SER A 9 38.43 -16.13 -0.74
N TYR A 10 38.77 -15.29 0.25
CA TYR A 10 38.11 -14.00 0.45
C TYR A 10 38.47 -12.99 -0.64
N GLN A 11 39.74 -12.92 -1.03
CA GLN A 11 40.20 -12.07 -2.13
C GLN A 11 39.58 -12.51 -3.46
N LYS A 12 39.52 -13.83 -3.70
CA LYS A 12 38.84 -14.41 -4.86
C LYS A 12 37.36 -14.02 -4.90
N MET A 13 36.65 -14.14 -3.77
CA MET A 13 35.24 -13.76 -3.67
C MET A 13 34.99 -12.26 -3.91
N GLN A 14 35.90 -11.39 -3.45
CA GLN A 14 35.78 -9.95 -3.68
C GLN A 14 35.89 -9.63 -5.18
N GLU A 15 36.83 -10.24 -5.90
CA GLU A 15 36.93 -10.09 -7.36
C GLU A 15 35.70 -10.64 -8.08
N LEU A 16 35.26 -11.85 -7.72
CA LEU A 16 34.07 -12.48 -8.31
C LEU A 16 32.80 -11.65 -8.10
N SER A 17 32.68 -10.96 -6.95
CA SER A 17 31.52 -10.10 -6.66
C SER A 17 31.40 -8.88 -7.58
N MET A 18 32.49 -8.50 -8.27
CA MET A 18 32.50 -7.40 -9.23
C MET A 18 31.96 -7.82 -10.61
N ILE A 19 31.86 -9.13 -10.88
CA ILE A 19 31.34 -9.67 -12.14
C ILE A 19 29.81 -9.70 -12.06
N PRO A 20 29.07 -9.14 -13.04
CA PRO A 20 27.62 -9.23 -13.09
C PRO A 20 27.12 -10.68 -13.07
N TYR A 21 25.99 -10.93 -12.40
CA TYR A 21 25.43 -12.27 -12.28
C TYR A 21 25.18 -13.03 -13.60
N PRO A 22 24.73 -12.40 -14.70
CA PRO A 22 24.62 -13.08 -15.99
C PRO A 22 25.95 -13.67 -16.49
N GLN A 23 27.05 -12.95 -16.28
CA GLN A 23 28.40 -13.42 -16.63
C GLN A 23 28.87 -14.49 -15.66
N GLN A 24 28.64 -14.31 -14.35
CA GLN A 24 28.93 -15.34 -13.35
C GLN A 24 28.22 -16.66 -13.66
N LEU A 25 26.95 -16.63 -14.07
CA LEU A 25 26.19 -17.83 -14.45
C LEU A 25 26.79 -18.52 -15.67
N ALA A 26 27.19 -17.75 -16.67
CA ALA A 26 27.75 -18.31 -17.89
C ALA A 26 29.16 -18.90 -17.66
N ILE A 27 29.89 -18.43 -16.63
CA ILE A 27 31.14 -19.04 -16.15
C ILE A 27 30.85 -20.29 -15.30
N ALA A 28 29.92 -20.19 -14.35
CA ALA A 28 29.67 -21.23 -13.36
C ALA A 28 29.04 -22.48 -13.96
N VAL A 29 28.03 -22.30 -14.79
CA VAL A 29 27.16 -23.37 -15.30
C VAL A 29 26.93 -23.21 -16.80
N PRO A 30 28.00 -23.29 -17.63
CA PRO A 30 27.91 -23.08 -19.08
C PRO A 30 26.99 -24.09 -19.78
N GLU A 31 26.73 -25.25 -19.17
CA GLU A 31 25.78 -26.26 -19.63
C GLU A 31 24.31 -25.85 -19.44
N ILE A 32 24.03 -24.91 -18.53
CA ILE A 32 22.68 -24.41 -18.27
C ILE A 32 22.44 -23.19 -19.15
N ARG A 33 21.58 -23.36 -20.15
CA ARG A 33 21.19 -22.25 -21.02
C ARG A 33 20.14 -21.38 -20.35
N PHE A 34 20.53 -20.14 -20.04
CA PHE A 34 19.64 -19.10 -19.54
C PHE A 34 19.01 -18.29 -20.67
N TYR A 35 17.74 -17.95 -20.48
CA TYR A 35 16.96 -17.10 -21.36
C TYR A 35 16.47 -15.88 -20.60
N LYS A 36 16.52 -14.71 -21.24
CA LYS A 36 15.98 -13.48 -20.66
C LYS A 36 14.45 -13.55 -20.64
N ASP A 37 13.88 -13.20 -19.50
CA ASP A 37 12.45 -13.07 -19.26
C ASP A 37 12.17 -11.85 -18.37
N VAL A 38 10.91 -11.42 -18.34
CA VAL A 38 10.46 -10.30 -17.51
C VAL A 38 10.69 -10.54 -16.01
N HIS A 39 10.69 -11.80 -15.55
CA HIS A 39 10.89 -12.17 -14.15
C HIS A 39 12.33 -12.57 -13.78
N GLY A 40 13.29 -12.42 -14.71
CA GLY A 40 14.69 -12.77 -14.50
C GLY A 40 15.27 -13.65 -15.60
N LEU A 41 16.23 -14.51 -15.25
CA LEU A 41 16.83 -15.47 -16.16
C LEU A 41 16.17 -16.84 -15.97
N LEU A 42 15.46 -17.33 -16.98
CA LEU A 42 14.83 -18.63 -16.97
C LEU A 42 15.79 -19.70 -17.51
N ALA A 43 15.73 -20.90 -16.94
CA ALA A 43 16.39 -22.06 -17.52
C ALA A 43 15.55 -23.33 -17.31
N LEU A 44 15.98 -24.42 -17.92
CA LEU A 44 15.56 -25.74 -17.45
C LEU A 44 16.18 -25.98 -16.07
N CYS A 45 15.39 -26.52 -15.15
CA CYS A 45 15.93 -26.82 -13.84
C CYS A 45 17.01 -27.91 -13.93
N PRO A 46 18.22 -27.69 -13.38
CA PRO A 46 19.27 -28.72 -13.36
C PRO A 46 19.02 -29.82 -12.31
N PHE A 47 18.03 -29.64 -11.44
CA PHE A 47 17.77 -30.50 -10.28
C PHE A 47 16.61 -31.47 -10.45
N HIS A 48 15.87 -31.37 -11.54
CA HIS A 48 14.85 -32.35 -11.91
C HIS A 48 14.77 -32.45 -13.43
N ASN A 49 14.12 -33.51 -13.94
CA ASN A 49 13.99 -33.72 -15.38
C ASN A 49 12.97 -32.76 -16.00
N ASP A 50 13.40 -31.51 -16.21
CA ASP A 50 12.59 -30.45 -16.77
C ASP A 50 12.61 -30.49 -18.30
N LYS A 51 11.44 -30.29 -18.92
CA LYS A 51 11.26 -30.28 -20.38
C LYS A 51 10.75 -28.95 -20.91
N SER A 52 10.49 -27.98 -20.02
CA SER A 52 9.97 -26.67 -20.40
C SER A 52 10.54 -25.59 -19.52
N VAL A 53 11.03 -24.53 -20.15
CA VAL A 53 11.58 -23.36 -19.44
C VAL A 53 10.43 -22.63 -18.73
N GLY A 54 10.70 -22.15 -17.51
CA GLY A 54 9.73 -21.40 -16.68
C GLY A 54 9.59 -21.93 -15.25
N SER A 55 10.08 -23.14 -14.96
CA SER A 55 10.08 -23.66 -13.60
C SER A 55 11.27 -23.16 -12.78
N PHE A 56 12.44 -22.97 -13.40
CA PHE A 56 13.67 -22.51 -12.75
C PHE A 56 14.00 -21.08 -13.15
N VAL A 57 14.14 -20.22 -12.14
CA VAL A 57 14.37 -18.77 -12.31
C VAL A 57 15.57 -18.36 -11.48
N PHE A 58 16.49 -17.59 -12.08
CA PHE A 58 17.56 -16.88 -11.40
C PHE A 58 17.34 -15.37 -11.53
N ASN A 59 17.30 -14.65 -10.40
CA ASN A 59 17.16 -13.21 -10.40
C ASN A 59 18.55 -12.53 -10.39
N PRO A 60 18.98 -11.87 -11.47
CA PRO A 60 20.30 -11.25 -11.56
C PRO A 60 20.44 -9.95 -10.75
N LYS A 61 19.38 -9.45 -10.08
CA LYS A 61 19.47 -8.30 -9.16
C LYS A 61 19.75 -8.78 -7.73
N THR A 62 19.07 -9.83 -7.28
CA THR A 62 19.17 -10.33 -5.89
C THR A 62 20.13 -11.51 -5.74
N GLY A 63 20.49 -12.18 -6.85
CA GLY A 63 21.26 -13.42 -6.88
C GLY A 63 20.47 -14.65 -6.45
N VAL A 64 19.18 -14.51 -6.11
CA VAL A 64 18.35 -15.64 -5.65
C VAL A 64 17.95 -16.51 -6.84
N TRP A 65 17.98 -17.82 -6.65
CA TRP A 65 17.49 -18.78 -7.62
C TRP A 65 16.54 -19.79 -7.00
N LYS A 66 15.52 -20.21 -7.75
CA LYS A 66 14.51 -21.16 -7.29
C LYS A 66 13.91 -21.94 -8.45
N CYS A 67 13.67 -23.23 -8.22
CA CYS A 67 12.74 -24.02 -9.01
C CYS A 67 11.38 -24.09 -8.33
N PHE A 68 10.33 -23.66 -9.02
CA PHE A 68 8.95 -23.72 -8.54
C PHE A 68 8.31 -25.10 -8.73
N ALA A 69 8.90 -25.98 -9.53
CA ALA A 69 8.41 -27.35 -9.72
C ALA A 69 8.95 -28.32 -8.65
N CYS A 70 10.26 -28.35 -8.43
CA CYS A 70 10.88 -29.25 -7.43
C CYS A 70 11.23 -28.58 -6.10
N GLY A 71 10.98 -27.27 -5.95
CA GLY A 71 11.10 -26.54 -4.69
C GLY A 71 12.52 -26.16 -4.26
N VAL A 72 13.55 -26.60 -4.97
CA VAL A 72 14.95 -26.25 -4.65
C VAL A 72 15.21 -24.76 -4.83
N SER A 73 15.96 -24.16 -3.92
CA SER A 73 16.39 -22.76 -3.97
C SER A 73 17.79 -22.57 -3.42
N GLY A 74 18.34 -21.36 -3.64
CA GLY A 74 19.60 -20.88 -3.10
C GLY A 74 19.84 -19.39 -3.39
N GLN A 75 21.00 -18.88 -2.98
CA GLN A 75 21.39 -17.47 -3.11
C GLN A 75 22.82 -17.34 -3.65
N GLY A 76 22.98 -16.54 -4.69
CA GLY A 76 24.23 -16.35 -5.42
C GLY A 76 24.55 -17.54 -6.34
N VAL A 77 25.45 -17.31 -7.30
CA VAL A 77 25.89 -18.31 -8.27
C VAL A 77 26.75 -19.39 -7.62
N ILE A 78 27.54 -19.04 -6.60
CA ILE A 78 28.33 -20.01 -5.84
C ILE A 78 27.44 -21.09 -5.20
N SER A 79 26.29 -20.72 -4.62
CA SER A 79 25.38 -21.73 -4.06
C SER A 79 24.70 -22.58 -5.12
N LEU A 80 24.47 -22.05 -6.33
CA LEU A 80 23.97 -22.81 -7.46
C LEU A 80 24.99 -23.88 -7.86
N LEU A 81 26.25 -23.48 -8.01
CA LEU A 81 27.36 -24.34 -8.41
C LEU A 81 27.65 -25.45 -7.38
N MET A 82 27.68 -25.09 -6.10
CA MET A 82 27.81 -26.07 -5.01
C MET A 82 26.70 -27.12 -5.06
N LYS A 83 25.46 -26.68 -5.38
CA LYS A 83 24.30 -27.56 -5.38
C LYS A 83 24.19 -28.39 -6.66
N SER A 84 24.63 -27.89 -7.82
CA SER A 84 24.61 -28.63 -9.08
C SER A 84 25.73 -29.66 -9.18
N HIS A 85 26.93 -29.36 -8.66
CA HIS A 85 28.09 -30.26 -8.74
C HIS A 85 28.38 -31.05 -7.46
N GLY A 86 27.69 -30.73 -6.36
CA GLY A 86 27.99 -31.33 -5.05
C GLY A 86 29.32 -30.86 -4.45
N TRP A 87 29.83 -29.71 -4.91
CA TRP A 87 31.10 -29.13 -4.47
C TRP A 87 30.98 -28.40 -3.14
N ASN A 88 32.07 -28.38 -2.40
CA ASN A 88 32.22 -27.51 -1.25
C ASN A 88 32.50 -26.06 -1.68
N PHE A 89 32.43 -25.13 -0.73
CA PHE A 89 32.59 -23.70 -1.01
C PHE A 89 33.94 -23.35 -1.64
N LEU A 90 35.04 -23.97 -1.19
CA LEU A 90 36.38 -23.66 -1.71
C LEU A 90 36.52 -24.12 -3.17
N GLU A 91 36.05 -25.34 -3.47
CA GLU A 91 36.03 -25.87 -4.83
C GLU A 91 35.22 -24.98 -5.78
N ALA A 92 34.05 -24.51 -5.34
CA ALA A 92 33.19 -23.63 -6.12
C ALA A 92 33.82 -22.25 -6.39
N VAL A 93 34.48 -21.67 -5.38
CA VAL A 93 35.17 -20.37 -5.50
C VAL A 93 36.41 -20.48 -6.37
N ASP A 94 37.21 -21.54 -6.21
CA ASP A 94 38.40 -21.77 -7.01
C ASP A 94 38.06 -21.97 -8.48
N TYR A 95 37.06 -22.80 -8.77
CA TYR A 95 36.56 -22.99 -10.14
C TYR A 95 36.12 -21.67 -10.77
N MET A 96 35.24 -20.92 -10.09
CA MET A 96 34.76 -19.63 -10.59
C MET A 96 35.89 -18.63 -10.82
N TYR A 97 36.86 -18.59 -9.92
CA TYR A 97 37.99 -17.67 -10.03
C TYR A 97 38.90 -18.03 -11.20
N ASP A 98 39.20 -19.30 -11.41
CA ASP A 98 40.11 -19.73 -12.48
C ASP A 98 39.52 -19.49 -13.88
N HIS A 99 38.19 -19.56 -14.01
CA HIS A 99 37.45 -19.38 -15.27
C HIS A 99 36.89 -17.95 -15.46
N ARG A 100 37.23 -17.00 -14.56
CA ARG A 100 36.63 -15.65 -14.54
C ARG A 100 36.86 -14.81 -15.79
N ASN A 101 37.86 -15.17 -16.60
CA ASN A 101 38.21 -14.47 -17.85
C ASN A 101 37.82 -15.25 -19.11
N ASP A 102 37.07 -16.34 -18.96
CA ASP A 102 36.64 -17.16 -20.10
C ASP A 102 35.63 -16.40 -20.96
N VAL A 103 35.67 -16.65 -22.27
CA VAL A 103 34.71 -16.06 -23.21
C VAL A 103 33.39 -16.80 -23.08
N VAL A 104 32.40 -16.13 -22.49
CA VAL A 104 31.09 -16.71 -22.20
C VAL A 104 29.99 -16.23 -23.14
N VAL A 105 28.99 -17.09 -23.38
CA VAL A 105 27.81 -16.75 -24.17
C VAL A 105 26.76 -16.12 -23.25
N GLU A 106 26.44 -14.85 -23.53
CA GLU A 106 25.41 -14.11 -22.80
C GLU A 106 24.02 -14.74 -22.95
N PRO A 107 23.12 -14.58 -21.94
CA PRO A 107 21.77 -15.14 -22.00
C PRO A 107 21.01 -14.71 -23.26
N SER A 108 20.55 -15.69 -24.03
CA SER A 108 19.87 -15.46 -25.31
C SER A 108 18.41 -15.07 -25.13
N SER A 109 17.89 -14.22 -26.02
CA SER A 109 16.46 -13.92 -26.17
C SER A 109 16.07 -14.07 -27.65
N PRO A 110 14.87 -14.58 -28.00
CA PRO A 110 13.78 -15.07 -27.13
C PRO A 110 13.90 -16.57 -26.76
N VAL A 111 13.09 -17.03 -25.79
CA VAL A 111 12.96 -18.47 -25.46
C VAL A 111 12.47 -19.26 -26.69
N PRO A 112 13.20 -20.30 -27.14
CA PRO A 112 12.80 -21.15 -28.26
C PRO A 112 11.41 -21.76 -28.06
N GLY A 113 10.58 -21.76 -29.12
CA GLY A 113 9.20 -22.27 -29.05
C GLY A 113 9.06 -23.73 -28.66
N SER A 114 10.11 -24.55 -28.81
CA SER A 114 10.17 -25.95 -28.33
C SER A 114 10.23 -26.08 -26.81
N LEU A 115 10.69 -25.03 -26.11
CA LEU A 115 10.88 -25.01 -24.66
C LEU A 115 9.75 -24.29 -23.92
N ARG A 116 8.78 -23.71 -24.64
CA ARG A 116 7.59 -23.06 -24.05
C ARG A 116 6.55 -24.11 -23.63
N THR A 117 5.96 -23.94 -22.46
CA THR A 117 4.89 -24.79 -21.93
C THR A 117 3.65 -24.74 -22.83
N ARG A 118 3.45 -25.77 -23.67
CA ARG A 118 2.20 -25.96 -24.43
C ARG A 118 1.07 -26.36 -23.48
N ARG A 119 0.29 -25.39 -22.97
CA ARG A 119 -1.05 -25.69 -22.41
C ARG A 119 -1.95 -26.16 -23.56
N LYS A 120 -2.14 -27.47 -23.69
CA LYS A 120 -3.08 -28.09 -24.64
C LYS A 120 -4.51 -27.83 -24.17
N VAL A 121 -5.14 -26.75 -24.63
CA VAL A 121 -6.60 -26.65 -24.66
C VAL A 121 -7.05 -27.19 -26.01
N LYS A 122 -7.81 -28.29 -26.02
CA LYS A 122 -8.45 -28.83 -27.22
C LYS A 122 -9.66 -27.96 -27.55
N VAL A 123 -9.56 -27.13 -28.58
CA VAL A 123 -10.73 -26.56 -29.27
C VAL A 123 -10.64 -26.95 -30.74
N SER A 124 -11.76 -27.43 -31.27
CA SER A 124 -11.95 -27.91 -32.63
C SER A 124 -11.68 -26.83 -33.68
N LYS A 125 -11.09 -27.25 -34.80
CA LYS A 125 -10.77 -26.45 -35.99
C LYS A 125 -11.95 -25.58 -36.47
N GLN A 126 -11.70 -24.28 -36.67
CA GLN A 126 -11.93 -23.65 -37.98
C GLN A 126 -11.16 -22.33 -38.15
N SER A 127 -10.44 -22.30 -39.28
CA SER A 127 -9.99 -21.17 -40.12
C SER A 127 -9.37 -19.91 -39.47
N SER A 128 -8.03 -19.88 -39.53
CA SER A 128 -7.19 -18.76 -39.97
C SER A 128 -7.80 -17.35 -39.96
N ILE A 129 -7.64 -16.66 -38.83
CA ILE A 129 -7.59 -15.19 -38.80
C ILE A 129 -6.25 -14.82 -38.13
N LYS A 130 -5.50 -13.94 -38.79
CA LYS A 130 -4.20 -13.41 -38.35
C LYS A 130 -4.30 -12.93 -36.90
N GLU A 131 -3.56 -13.56 -36.00
CA GLU A 131 -3.39 -13.13 -34.61
C GLU A 131 -2.78 -11.73 -34.61
N LYS A 132 -3.60 -10.74 -34.30
CA LYS A 132 -3.14 -9.47 -33.76
C LYS A 132 -2.77 -9.79 -32.32
N GLU A 133 -1.51 -9.58 -31.92
CA GLU A 133 -1.12 -9.56 -30.50
C GLU A 133 -2.06 -8.61 -29.75
N THR A 134 -3.06 -9.16 -29.08
CA THR A 134 -3.88 -8.42 -28.13
C THR A 134 -3.04 -8.26 -26.89
N SER A 135 -2.45 -7.08 -26.71
CA SER A 135 -1.79 -6.67 -25.47
C SER A 135 -2.62 -7.11 -24.26
N ASP A 136 -1.98 -7.70 -23.23
CA ASP A 136 -2.62 -8.10 -21.97
C ASP A 136 -3.47 -6.97 -21.36
N LYS A 137 -3.15 -5.70 -21.68
CA LYS A 137 -3.94 -4.50 -21.35
C LYS A 137 -5.41 -4.60 -21.75
N VAL A 138 -5.70 -5.26 -22.87
CA VAL A 138 -7.07 -5.46 -23.37
C VAL A 138 -7.87 -6.37 -22.44
N LEU A 139 -7.24 -7.29 -21.70
CA LEU A 139 -7.94 -8.09 -20.69
C LEU A 139 -8.48 -7.21 -19.56
N PHE A 140 -7.77 -6.14 -19.19
CA PHE A 140 -8.18 -5.22 -18.14
C PHE A 140 -9.30 -4.25 -18.56
N THR A 141 -9.61 -4.12 -19.85
CA THR A 141 -10.70 -3.25 -20.32
C THR A 141 -12.06 -3.96 -20.29
N TYR A 142 -12.10 -5.29 -20.21
CA TYR A 142 -13.35 -6.06 -20.20
C TYR A 142 -14.02 -6.15 -18.83
N TYR A 143 -13.26 -6.02 -17.75
CA TYR A 143 -13.79 -6.06 -16.39
C TYR A 143 -14.22 -4.63 -16.01
N GLY A 144 -15.54 -4.36 -16.00
CA GLY A 144 -16.14 -3.03 -15.85
C GLY A 144 -15.87 -2.31 -14.50
N THR A 145 -16.88 -1.67 -13.90
CA THR A 145 -16.72 -0.93 -12.64
C THR A 145 -16.48 -1.84 -11.44
N VAL A 146 -15.47 -1.55 -10.62
CA VAL A 146 -15.15 -2.30 -9.38
C VAL A 146 -16.25 -2.07 -8.34
N THR A 147 -16.75 -3.14 -7.74
CA THR A 147 -17.74 -3.06 -6.64
C THR A 147 -17.08 -2.71 -5.30
N PRO A 148 -17.81 -2.16 -4.31
CA PRO A 148 -17.26 -1.87 -2.98
C PRO A 148 -16.65 -3.10 -2.29
N GLU A 149 -17.25 -4.28 -2.48
CA GLU A 149 -16.76 -5.54 -1.92
C GLU A 149 -15.47 -6.00 -2.62
N GLU A 150 -15.39 -5.91 -3.94
CA GLU A 150 -14.16 -6.21 -4.69
C GLU A 150 -13.04 -5.25 -4.28
N GLN A 151 -13.33 -3.95 -4.19
CA GLN A 151 -12.37 -2.94 -3.74
C GLN A 151 -11.85 -3.23 -2.32
N HIS A 152 -12.74 -3.63 -1.41
CA HIS A 152 -12.38 -4.06 -0.06
C HIS A 152 -11.39 -5.23 -0.08
N LEU A 153 -11.68 -6.27 -0.86
CA LEU A 153 -10.84 -7.45 -0.96
C LEU A 153 -9.47 -7.12 -1.57
N ILE A 154 -9.43 -6.27 -2.60
CA ILE A 154 -8.19 -5.80 -3.23
C ILE A 154 -7.31 -5.07 -2.21
N TYR A 155 -7.86 -4.08 -1.49
CA TYR A 155 -7.07 -3.34 -0.51
C TYR A 155 -6.69 -4.17 0.71
N LYS A 156 -7.54 -5.12 1.11
CA LYS A 156 -7.22 -6.08 2.16
C LYS A 156 -6.01 -6.94 1.76
N ALA A 157 -6.05 -7.55 0.58
CA ALA A 157 -4.94 -8.31 0.02
C ALA A 157 -3.66 -7.47 -0.06
N PHE A 158 -3.77 -6.22 -0.53
CA PHE A 158 -2.64 -5.30 -0.66
C PHE A 158 -1.95 -5.03 0.69
N ALA A 159 -2.75 -4.71 1.72
CA ALA A 159 -2.23 -4.40 3.06
C ALA A 159 -1.66 -5.63 3.78
N GLU A 160 -2.29 -6.79 3.62
CA GLU A 160 -1.85 -8.05 4.24
C GLU A 160 -0.57 -8.61 3.62
N THR A 161 -0.28 -8.25 2.36
CA THR A 161 0.99 -8.61 1.71
C THR A 161 2.18 -7.86 2.29
N CYS A 162 1.97 -6.64 2.81
CA CYS A 162 3.05 -5.84 3.38
C CYS A 162 2.73 -5.34 4.80
N PRO A 163 2.53 -6.24 5.78
CA PRO A 163 2.11 -5.86 7.13
C PRO A 163 3.24 -5.13 7.86
N LEU A 164 2.89 -4.35 8.89
CA LEU A 164 3.88 -3.77 9.81
C LEU A 164 4.70 -4.88 10.48
N LYS A 165 6.03 -4.71 10.48
CA LYS A 165 6.93 -5.55 11.27
C LYS A 165 6.63 -5.36 12.76
N THR A 166 6.97 -6.37 13.57
CA THR A 166 6.75 -6.34 15.02
C THR A 166 7.34 -5.08 15.68
N GLU A 167 8.53 -4.67 15.28
CA GLU A 167 9.20 -3.50 15.86
C GLU A 167 8.55 -2.18 15.41
N GLU A 168 8.23 -2.04 14.12
CA GLU A 168 7.50 -0.88 13.60
C GLU A 168 6.14 -0.71 14.28
N ARG A 169 5.45 -1.83 14.51
CA ARG A 169 4.18 -1.86 15.24
C ARG A 169 4.35 -1.36 16.68
N ARG A 170 5.36 -1.85 17.41
CA ARG A 170 5.67 -1.39 18.78
C ARG A 170 6.00 0.09 18.80
N GLN A 171 6.80 0.57 17.86
CA GLN A 171 7.15 1.99 17.74
C GLN A 171 5.92 2.84 17.45
N LEU A 172 5.05 2.41 16.53
CA LEU A 172 3.81 3.10 16.21
C LEU A 172 2.88 3.17 17.44
N MET A 173 2.70 2.05 18.14
CA MET A 173 1.90 1.98 19.38
C MET A 173 2.44 2.92 20.44
N LYS A 174 3.76 2.88 20.70
CA LYS A 174 4.41 3.75 21.70
C LYS A 174 4.27 5.23 21.33
N LYS A 175 4.54 5.57 20.06
CA LYS A 175 4.52 6.97 19.59
C LYS A 175 3.12 7.56 19.53
N ARG A 176 2.10 6.74 19.25
CA ARG A 176 0.72 7.19 18.99
C ARG A 176 -0.28 6.80 20.08
N GLY A 177 0.16 6.11 21.14
CA GLY A 177 -0.70 5.60 22.21
C GLY A 177 -1.78 4.64 21.73
N LEU A 178 -1.47 3.83 20.71
CA LEU A 178 -2.42 2.89 20.10
C LEU A 178 -2.35 1.52 20.79
N SER A 179 -3.49 0.81 20.80
CA SER A 179 -3.50 -0.62 21.17
C SER A 179 -3.03 -1.48 20.01
N TYR A 180 -2.77 -2.76 20.31
CA TYR A 180 -2.39 -3.73 19.28
C TYR A 180 -3.46 -3.87 18.18
N GLY A 181 -4.75 -3.92 18.54
CA GLY A 181 -5.85 -4.03 17.58
C GLY A 181 -5.94 -2.82 16.64
N ASP A 182 -5.68 -1.62 17.15
CA ASP A 182 -5.70 -0.39 16.35
C ASP A 182 -4.64 -0.42 15.23
N THR A 183 -3.56 -1.19 15.41
CA THR A 183 -2.48 -1.28 14.40
C THR A 183 -2.89 -2.02 13.13
N ALA A 184 -4.01 -2.75 13.14
CA ALA A 184 -4.53 -3.45 11.96
C ALA A 184 -4.97 -2.51 10.83
N HIS A 185 -5.21 -1.23 11.12
CA HIS A 185 -5.51 -0.21 10.11
C HIS A 185 -4.28 0.32 9.37
N PHE A 186 -3.09 -0.20 9.68
CA PHE A 186 -1.83 0.32 9.17
C PHE A 186 -0.95 -0.80 8.58
N PHE A 187 -0.25 -0.46 7.51
CA PHE A 187 0.65 -1.38 6.81
C PHE A 187 1.82 -0.62 6.20
N ARG A 188 2.85 -1.32 5.72
CA ARG A 188 3.98 -0.69 5.02
C ARG A 188 3.61 -0.48 3.56
N MET A 189 3.83 0.70 3.01
CA MET A 189 3.69 0.88 1.56
C MET A 189 4.79 0.10 0.83
N PRO A 190 4.44 -0.85 -0.06
CA PRO A 190 5.42 -1.58 -0.86
C PRO A 190 6.01 -0.69 -1.96
N ALA A 191 7.17 -1.07 -2.49
CA ALA A 191 7.69 -0.47 -3.72
C ALA A 191 6.94 -1.05 -4.93
N ALA A 192 6.64 -0.20 -5.92
CA ALA A 192 5.90 -0.63 -7.11
C ALA A 192 6.65 -1.68 -7.95
N GLY A 193 7.99 -1.65 -7.92
CA GLY A 193 8.85 -2.64 -8.59
C GLY A 193 9.26 -3.83 -7.72
N ASP A 194 8.64 -4.04 -6.56
CA ASP A 194 8.93 -5.21 -5.72
C ASP A 194 8.23 -6.46 -6.27
N GLU A 195 8.98 -7.29 -6.99
CA GLU A 195 8.47 -8.51 -7.62
C GLU A 195 7.94 -9.54 -6.61
N LEU A 196 8.56 -9.65 -5.42
CA LEU A 196 8.10 -10.57 -4.38
C LEU A 196 6.75 -10.13 -3.82
N PHE A 197 6.59 -8.82 -3.60
CA PHE A 197 5.30 -8.24 -3.22
C PHE A 197 4.22 -8.59 -4.25
N TRP A 198 4.49 -8.42 -5.55
CA TRP A 198 3.49 -8.71 -6.59
C TRP A 198 3.08 -10.18 -6.63
N VAL A 199 4.04 -11.10 -6.50
CA VAL A 199 3.74 -12.55 -6.45
C VAL A 199 2.82 -12.85 -5.26
N GLU A 200 3.17 -12.39 -4.07
CA GLU A 200 2.37 -12.63 -2.87
C GLU A 200 1.00 -11.93 -2.93
N PHE A 201 0.96 -10.70 -3.48
CA PHE A 201 -0.27 -9.94 -3.64
C PHE A 201 -1.25 -10.64 -4.58
N VAL A 202 -0.80 -11.13 -5.73
CA VAL A 202 -1.65 -11.87 -6.67
C VAL A 202 -2.17 -13.17 -6.05
N GLU A 203 -1.35 -13.88 -5.27
CA GLU A 203 -1.81 -15.06 -4.54
C GLU A 203 -2.87 -14.71 -3.48
N HIS A 204 -2.73 -13.60 -2.76
CA HIS A 204 -3.78 -13.12 -1.87
C HIS A 204 -5.06 -12.73 -2.62
N LEU A 205 -4.96 -12.07 -3.78
CA LEU A 205 -6.12 -11.78 -4.62
C LEU A 205 -6.84 -13.06 -5.05
N ARG A 206 -6.10 -14.08 -5.49
CA ARG A 206 -6.65 -15.40 -5.84
C ARG A 206 -7.31 -16.11 -4.66
N ALA A 207 -6.70 -16.01 -3.47
CA ALA A 207 -7.24 -16.61 -2.26
C ALA A 207 -8.55 -15.93 -1.82
N TYR A 208 -8.69 -14.62 -2.04
CA TYR A 208 -9.91 -13.87 -1.75
C TYR A 208 -10.99 -13.99 -2.82
N ASP A 209 -10.61 -14.31 -4.05
CA ASP A 209 -11.58 -14.48 -5.13
C ASP A 209 -12.29 -15.83 -5.03
N THR A 210 -13.45 -15.84 -4.39
CA THR A 210 -14.27 -17.05 -4.21
C THR A 210 -14.91 -17.54 -5.53
N TYR A 211 -14.80 -16.77 -6.62
CA TYR A 211 -15.27 -17.16 -7.95
C TYR A 211 -14.18 -17.98 -8.63
N LYS A 212 -14.46 -19.26 -8.88
CA LYS A 212 -13.47 -20.19 -9.46
C LYS A 212 -13.14 -19.81 -10.91
N GLY A 213 -11.93 -19.29 -11.13
CA GLY A 213 -11.20 -19.51 -12.39
C GLY A 213 -10.85 -18.32 -13.29
N GLU A 214 -10.95 -17.07 -12.84
CA GLU A 214 -10.80 -15.92 -13.77
C GLU A 214 -9.84 -14.80 -13.33
N ASP A 215 -9.03 -14.96 -12.26
CA ASP A 215 -8.14 -13.89 -11.76
C ASP A 215 -8.86 -12.51 -11.69
N ARG A 216 -10.17 -12.51 -11.39
CA ARG A 216 -11.05 -11.36 -11.61
C ARG A 216 -10.59 -10.18 -10.78
N LEU A 217 -10.27 -10.38 -9.50
CA LEU A 217 -9.75 -9.31 -8.65
C LEU A 217 -8.43 -8.70 -9.17
N TYR A 218 -7.59 -9.49 -9.84
CA TYR A 218 -6.37 -8.98 -10.48
C TYR A 218 -6.70 -8.06 -11.65
N TYR A 219 -7.64 -8.44 -12.51
CA TYR A 219 -8.07 -7.57 -13.60
C TYR A 219 -8.82 -6.31 -13.13
N ARG A 220 -9.42 -6.35 -11.93
CA ARG A 220 -10.06 -5.19 -11.28
C ARG A 220 -9.09 -4.23 -10.60
N LEU A 221 -7.78 -4.50 -10.62
CA LEU A 221 -6.79 -3.54 -10.16
C LEU A 221 -6.92 -2.24 -10.97
N LEU A 222 -7.04 -2.33 -12.30
CA LEU A 222 -7.43 -1.16 -13.10
C LEU A 222 -8.90 -0.85 -12.85
N GLY A 223 -9.19 0.39 -12.47
CA GLY A 223 -10.49 0.79 -11.92
C GLY A 223 -10.51 0.91 -10.39
N THR A 224 -9.50 0.37 -9.69
CA THR A 224 -9.31 0.56 -8.25
C THR A 224 -8.37 1.76 -8.01
N PRO A 225 -8.74 2.75 -7.17
CA PRO A 225 -7.88 3.90 -6.91
C PRO A 225 -6.48 3.50 -6.46
N GLY A 226 -5.47 4.13 -7.07
CA GLY A 226 -4.05 3.95 -6.76
C GLY A 226 -3.32 3.02 -7.72
N PHE A 227 -4.04 2.15 -8.44
CA PHE A 227 -3.48 1.31 -9.49
C PHE A 227 -3.65 1.95 -10.87
N TYR A 228 -2.75 1.64 -11.80
CA TYR A 228 -2.75 2.17 -13.16
C TYR A 228 -2.00 1.23 -14.11
N TRP A 229 -2.15 1.45 -15.42
CA TRP A 229 -1.34 0.78 -16.43
C TRP A 229 -0.07 1.59 -16.72
N ASP A 230 1.09 1.00 -16.48
CA ASP A 230 2.38 1.59 -16.84
C ASP A 230 2.68 1.30 -18.32
N GLU A 231 2.81 2.35 -19.12
CA GLU A 231 3.00 2.22 -20.57
C GLU A 231 4.41 1.75 -20.94
N GLU A 232 5.40 2.07 -20.11
CA GLU A 232 6.81 1.71 -20.35
C GLU A 232 7.04 0.23 -20.02
N GLU A 233 6.57 -0.20 -18.85
CA GLU A 233 6.70 -1.59 -18.39
C GLU A 233 5.64 -2.52 -19.02
N ASN A 234 4.63 -1.94 -19.69
CA ASN A 234 3.49 -2.65 -20.27
C ASN A 234 2.84 -3.62 -19.25
N ALA A 235 2.63 -3.13 -18.03
CA ALA A 235 2.13 -3.89 -16.89
C ALA A 235 1.30 -3.02 -15.94
N VAL A 236 0.52 -3.66 -15.07
CA VAL A 236 -0.16 -2.96 -13.98
C VAL A 236 0.87 -2.51 -12.94
N SER A 237 0.73 -1.27 -12.49
CA SER A 237 1.53 -0.68 -11.43
C SER A 237 0.64 0.06 -10.43
N PHE A 238 1.24 0.63 -9.38
CA PHE A 238 0.54 1.44 -8.40
C PHE A 238 1.38 2.61 -7.90
N ILE A 239 0.69 3.65 -7.45
CA ILE A 239 1.33 4.83 -6.87
C ILE A 239 1.88 4.48 -5.50
N THR A 240 3.16 4.77 -5.26
CA THR A 240 3.76 4.56 -3.94
C THR A 240 4.66 5.71 -3.53
N ARG A 241 4.99 5.76 -2.24
CA ARG A 241 5.98 6.67 -1.66
C ARG A 241 6.89 5.86 -0.76
N GLN A 242 8.19 6.04 -0.97
CA GLN A 242 9.21 5.33 -0.21
C GLN A 242 9.04 5.61 1.30
N ASN A 243 9.09 4.55 2.10
CA ASN A 243 8.95 4.59 3.56
C ASN A 243 7.63 5.19 4.08
N ALA A 244 6.59 5.27 3.24
CA ALA A 244 5.28 5.73 3.68
C ALA A 244 4.55 4.66 4.51
N LEU A 245 3.80 5.13 5.51
CA LEU A 245 2.86 4.33 6.26
C LEU A 245 1.52 4.31 5.50
N GLY A 246 1.07 3.13 5.11
CA GLY A 246 -0.27 2.93 4.54
C GLY A 246 -1.32 2.96 5.65
N ILE A 247 -2.43 3.65 5.40
CA ILE A 247 -3.56 3.82 6.32
C ILE A 247 -4.83 3.38 5.59
N LEU A 248 -5.54 2.41 6.15
CA LEU A 248 -6.80 1.90 5.60
C LEU A 248 -7.98 2.81 5.96
N LEU A 249 -8.73 3.23 4.95
CA LEU A 249 -9.96 4.02 5.06
C LEU A 249 -11.18 3.10 4.91
N HIS A 250 -12.21 3.33 5.70
CA HIS A 250 -13.37 2.45 5.82
C HIS A 250 -14.68 3.19 5.54
N SER A 251 -15.60 2.47 4.92
CA SER A 251 -16.99 2.88 4.74
C SER A 251 -17.79 2.75 6.04
N PRO A 252 -19.00 3.34 6.10
CA PRO A 252 -20.02 3.06 7.10
C PRO A 252 -20.23 1.58 7.45
N ASP A 253 -20.16 0.70 6.45
CA ASP A 253 -20.39 -0.74 6.60
C ASP A 253 -19.14 -1.50 7.08
N GLY A 254 -18.02 -0.79 7.27
CA GLY A 254 -16.74 -1.36 7.70
C GLY A 254 -15.91 -1.95 6.57
N LEU A 255 -16.33 -1.79 5.31
CA LEU A 255 -15.54 -2.18 4.14
C LEU A 255 -14.38 -1.21 3.93
N ILE A 256 -13.22 -1.73 3.56
CA ILE A 256 -12.07 -0.89 3.18
C ILE A 256 -12.38 -0.28 1.81
N ASN A 257 -12.47 1.05 1.73
CA ASN A 257 -12.82 1.76 0.50
C ASN A 257 -11.75 2.77 0.05
N GLY A 258 -10.61 2.82 0.74
CA GLY A 258 -9.52 3.70 0.36
C GLY A 258 -8.23 3.39 1.11
N ILE A 259 -7.14 3.92 0.57
CA ILE A 259 -5.83 3.93 1.21
C ILE A 259 -5.33 5.37 1.23
N GLU A 260 -4.79 5.79 2.38
CA GLU A 260 -4.01 7.01 2.50
C GLU A 260 -2.57 6.67 2.85
N MET A 261 -1.62 7.35 2.22
CA MET A 261 -0.20 7.21 2.46
C MET A 261 0.28 8.38 3.30
N ARG A 262 0.85 8.09 4.47
CA ARG A 262 1.52 9.09 5.31
C ARG A 262 3.02 9.02 5.12
N VAL A 263 3.63 10.11 4.64
CA VAL A 263 5.08 10.24 4.53
C VAL A 263 5.70 10.69 5.86
N LYS A 264 6.96 10.29 6.12
CA LYS A 264 7.68 10.67 7.36
C LYS A 264 7.92 12.18 7.43
N ASP A 265 7.99 12.68 8.65
CA ASP A 265 8.15 14.11 8.96
C ASP A 265 9.51 14.67 8.48
N GLU A 266 10.54 13.82 8.37
CA GLU A 266 11.90 14.17 7.97
C GLU A 266 12.01 14.72 6.53
N PHE A 267 11.05 14.42 5.65
CA PHE A 267 11.02 14.96 4.28
C PHE A 267 10.39 16.36 4.18
N VAL A 268 9.91 16.92 5.29
CA VAL A 268 9.22 18.22 5.32
C VAL A 268 10.19 19.38 5.65
N GLU A 269 11.42 19.09 6.09
CA GLU A 269 12.36 20.09 6.65
C GLU A 269 13.69 20.23 5.90
N GLN A 270 13.72 19.93 4.60
CA GLN A 270 14.88 20.29 3.78
C GLN A 270 14.43 21.25 2.68
N ASP A 271 14.81 22.51 2.87
CA ASP A 271 14.70 23.64 1.93
C ASP A 271 13.46 24.53 2.08
N GLN A 272 13.68 25.80 2.49
CA GLN A 272 12.65 26.82 2.69
C GLN A 272 12.01 27.28 1.35
N ASN A 273 12.61 26.93 0.21
CA ASN A 273 12.08 27.22 -1.13
C ASN A 273 11.29 26.06 -1.75
N VAL A 274 11.23 24.89 -1.11
CA VAL A 274 10.44 23.75 -1.61
C VAL A 274 9.00 23.87 -1.09
N LYS A 275 8.02 23.87 -2.01
CA LYS A 275 6.59 23.81 -1.66
C LYS A 275 6.37 22.67 -0.67
N LYS A 276 5.87 23.01 0.53
CA LYS A 276 5.58 22.09 1.64
C LYS A 276 4.88 20.83 1.11
N VAL A 277 5.58 19.70 1.10
CA VAL A 277 5.04 18.43 0.61
C VAL A 277 3.88 18.01 1.52
N ALA A 278 2.75 17.64 0.92
CA ALA A 278 1.58 17.18 1.67
C ALA A 278 1.94 15.93 2.48
N ARG A 279 1.75 16.00 3.81
CA ARG A 279 2.08 14.91 4.75
C ARG A 279 1.25 13.63 4.54
N TYR A 280 0.04 13.81 4.03
CA TYR A 280 -0.89 12.74 3.71
C TYR A 280 -1.28 12.83 2.24
N ILE A 281 -1.20 11.69 1.56
CA ILE A 281 -1.39 11.58 0.12
C ILE A 281 -2.38 10.44 -0.12
N GLY A 282 -3.46 10.71 -0.85
CA GLY A 282 -4.41 9.65 -1.21
C GLY A 282 -3.77 8.64 -2.17
N PHE A 283 -4.05 7.36 -1.99
CA PHE A 283 -3.70 6.30 -2.94
C PHE A 283 -4.61 6.43 -4.18
N SER A 284 -4.24 7.36 -5.05
CA SER A 284 -5.06 7.85 -6.16
C SER A 284 -4.18 8.01 -7.39
N SER A 285 -4.47 7.24 -8.43
CA SER A 285 -3.70 7.21 -9.68
C SER A 285 -4.27 8.13 -10.77
N GLY A 286 -5.57 8.45 -10.73
CA GLY A 286 -6.23 9.21 -11.79
C GLY A 286 -5.57 10.56 -12.08
N SER A 287 -5.34 11.38 -11.06
CA SER A 287 -4.67 12.68 -11.25
C SER A 287 -3.20 12.60 -11.66
N ILE A 288 -2.56 11.44 -11.53
CA ILE A 288 -1.17 11.23 -11.97
C ILE A 288 -1.17 10.86 -13.45
N CYS A 289 -2.09 10.02 -13.88
CA CYS A 289 -2.24 9.71 -15.31
C CYS A 289 -2.83 10.86 -16.12
N ASP A 290 -3.64 11.73 -15.51
CA ASP A 290 -4.03 13.01 -16.12
C ASP A 290 -2.80 13.91 -16.39
N ARG A 291 -1.73 13.79 -15.60
CA ARG A 291 -0.51 14.62 -15.69
C ARG A 291 0.61 14.00 -16.51
N GLU A 292 0.72 12.67 -16.50
CA GLU A 292 1.76 11.89 -17.19
C GLU A 292 1.11 10.84 -18.12
N PRO A 293 0.30 11.25 -19.12
CA PRO A 293 -0.49 10.32 -19.94
C PRO A 293 0.35 9.42 -20.85
N GLU A 294 1.59 9.80 -21.16
CA GLU A 294 2.52 8.97 -21.93
C GLU A 294 3.15 7.85 -21.09
N ARG A 295 3.15 8.00 -19.76
CA ARG A 295 3.76 7.04 -18.83
C ARG A 295 2.73 6.17 -18.13
N CYS A 296 1.57 6.73 -17.81
CA CYS A 296 0.49 5.95 -17.23
C CYS A 296 -0.89 6.25 -17.78
N SER A 297 -1.72 5.20 -17.83
CA SER A 297 -3.11 5.28 -18.23
C SER A 297 -4.02 4.46 -17.30
N MET A 298 -5.34 4.58 -17.50
CA MET A 298 -6.36 3.82 -16.77
C MET A 298 -6.34 4.01 -15.24
N GLY A 299 -5.77 5.12 -14.77
CA GLY A 299 -5.75 5.49 -13.36
C GLY A 299 -7.14 5.91 -12.84
N THR A 300 -7.42 5.64 -11.57
CA THR A 300 -8.69 5.98 -10.92
C THR A 300 -8.47 6.96 -9.76
N LYS A 301 -9.37 7.95 -9.64
CA LYS A 301 -9.31 8.96 -8.57
C LYS A 301 -9.89 8.39 -7.27
N LEU A 302 -9.20 8.62 -6.15
CA LEU A 302 -9.73 8.30 -4.83
C LEU A 302 -10.74 9.38 -4.41
N SER A 303 -12.02 9.02 -4.35
CA SER A 303 -13.12 9.92 -3.94
C SER A 303 -13.39 9.92 -2.44
N VAL A 304 -12.77 9.01 -1.67
CA VAL A 304 -13.00 8.92 -0.22
C VAL A 304 -12.34 10.08 0.51
N LEU A 305 -13.18 10.94 1.09
CA LEU A 305 -12.78 12.07 1.93
C LEU A 305 -13.08 11.89 3.43
N VAL A 306 -13.94 10.92 3.77
CA VAL A 306 -14.32 10.57 5.14
C VAL A 306 -14.07 9.09 5.39
N ASP A 307 -13.28 8.80 6.43
CA ASP A 307 -13.07 7.46 6.96
C ASP A 307 -13.93 7.24 8.21
N VAL A 308 -14.59 6.09 8.30
CA VAL A 308 -15.44 5.76 9.46
C VAL A 308 -14.70 4.78 10.38
N VAL A 309 -14.37 5.23 11.59
CA VAL A 309 -13.81 4.38 12.64
C VAL A 309 -14.94 3.97 13.60
N GLN A 310 -15.27 2.68 13.59
CA GLN A 310 -16.37 2.16 14.39
C GLN A 310 -16.08 2.18 15.89
N CYS A 311 -17.12 2.45 16.67
CA CYS A 311 -17.04 2.32 18.13
C CYS A 311 -16.93 0.85 18.53
N PHE A 312 -16.11 0.56 19.56
CA PHE A 312 -16.05 -0.76 20.18
C PHE A 312 -17.32 -1.11 20.97
N TYR A 313 -18.09 -0.10 21.38
CA TYR A 313 -19.29 -0.29 22.17
C TYR A 313 -20.52 -0.28 21.28
N SER A 314 -21.43 -1.24 21.51
CA SER A 314 -22.73 -1.24 20.82
C SER A 314 -23.52 0.04 21.12
N LYS A 315 -24.38 0.45 20.18
CA LYS A 315 -25.27 1.62 20.34
C LYS A 315 -26.20 1.54 21.57
N ARG A 316 -26.40 0.35 22.15
CA ARG A 316 -27.21 0.13 23.37
C ARG A 316 -26.40 0.28 24.66
N SER A 317 -25.07 0.32 24.56
CA SER A 317 -24.19 0.45 25.72
C SER A 317 -24.24 1.87 26.28
N LYS A 318 -24.28 2.00 27.61
CA LYS A 318 -24.10 3.30 28.29
C LYS A 318 -22.74 3.96 28.02
N LYS A 319 -21.78 3.18 27.51
CA LYS A 319 -20.44 3.68 27.10
C LYS A 319 -20.43 4.27 25.69
N PHE A 320 -21.48 4.06 24.89
CA PHE A 320 -21.62 4.69 23.58
C PHE A 320 -22.04 6.15 23.79
N LYS A 321 -21.26 7.07 23.23
CA LYS A 321 -21.39 8.52 23.41
C LYS A 321 -21.97 9.23 22.19
N GLY A 322 -22.24 8.50 21.11
CA GLY A 322 -22.72 9.06 19.84
C GLY A 322 -21.63 9.11 18.79
N TYR A 323 -21.69 10.15 17.96
CA TYR A 323 -20.82 10.32 16.80
C TYR A 323 -19.79 11.40 17.07
N ALA A 324 -18.59 11.26 16.51
CA ALA A 324 -17.59 12.32 16.55
C ALA A 324 -17.06 12.62 15.15
N VAL A 325 -16.70 13.88 14.90
CA VAL A 325 -16.02 14.30 13.67
C VAL A 325 -14.66 14.84 14.05
N THR A 326 -13.60 14.31 13.47
CA THR A 326 -12.22 14.74 13.73
C THR A 326 -11.39 14.67 12.46
N GLU A 327 -10.15 15.14 12.51
CA GLU A 327 -9.19 15.02 11.41
C GLU A 327 -8.16 13.92 11.66
N GLY A 328 -7.94 13.06 10.67
CA GLY A 328 -6.89 12.03 10.71
C GLY A 328 -7.21 10.79 11.56
N LYS A 329 -6.67 9.65 11.10
CA LYS A 329 -6.96 8.31 11.66
C LYS A 329 -6.55 8.15 13.12
N PHE A 330 -5.41 8.72 13.53
CA PHE A 330 -4.90 8.54 14.89
C PHE A 330 -5.83 9.12 15.97
N LYS A 331 -6.35 10.34 15.74
CA LYS A 331 -7.33 10.98 16.62
C LYS A 331 -8.63 10.17 16.66
N ALA A 332 -9.07 9.70 15.49
CA ALA A 332 -10.28 8.90 15.38
C ALA A 332 -10.21 7.59 16.18
N LEU A 333 -9.07 6.89 16.17
CA LEU A 333 -8.87 5.68 16.97
C LEU A 333 -8.94 5.97 18.47
N HIS A 334 -8.35 7.06 18.94
CA HIS A 334 -8.43 7.48 20.35
C HIS A 334 -9.86 7.77 20.80
N LEU A 335 -10.65 8.43 19.95
CA LEU A 335 -12.06 8.73 20.21
C LEU A 335 -12.93 7.46 20.15
N ALA A 336 -12.64 6.55 19.22
CA ALA A 336 -13.39 5.30 19.07
C ALA A 336 -13.35 4.43 20.33
N ARG A 337 -12.16 4.32 20.95
CA ARG A 337 -11.95 3.65 22.25
C ARG A 337 -12.73 4.27 23.40
N ARG A 338 -13.13 5.54 23.26
CA ARG A 338 -13.78 6.35 24.29
C ARG A 338 -15.29 6.46 24.14
N GLY A 339 -15.87 5.71 23.21
CA GLY A 339 -17.33 5.62 23.06
C GLY A 339 -17.92 6.22 21.80
N TYR A 340 -17.09 6.73 20.89
CA TYR A 340 -17.60 7.39 19.67
C TYR A 340 -17.53 6.46 18.47
N THR A 341 -18.51 6.54 17.56
CA THR A 341 -18.26 6.19 16.16
C THR A 341 -17.76 7.44 15.47
N VAL A 342 -16.60 7.38 14.82
CA VAL A 342 -15.87 8.58 14.43
C VAL A 342 -15.79 8.70 12.91
N LEU A 343 -16.10 9.90 12.40
CA LEU A 343 -15.93 10.30 11.02
C LEU A 343 -14.64 11.13 10.93
N SER A 344 -13.60 10.52 10.37
CA SER A 344 -12.30 11.14 10.17
C SER A 344 -12.25 11.82 8.81
N VAL A 345 -12.21 13.16 8.78
CA VAL A 345 -12.13 13.93 7.54
C VAL A 345 -10.68 14.11 7.08
N ARG A 346 -10.44 13.97 5.77
CA ARG A 346 -9.13 14.21 5.15
C ARG A 346 -8.91 15.71 4.97
N GLY A 347 -8.57 16.38 6.06
CA GLY A 347 -8.45 17.83 6.15
C GLY A 347 -9.80 18.50 6.42
N VAL A 348 -9.79 19.45 7.35
CA VAL A 348 -11.02 20.08 7.89
C VAL A 348 -11.89 20.76 6.83
N GLY A 349 -11.33 21.19 5.70
CA GLY A 349 -12.09 21.80 4.60
C GLY A 349 -13.02 20.84 3.85
N ASN A 350 -12.78 19.52 3.96
CA ASN A 350 -13.55 18.48 3.25
C ASN A 350 -14.74 17.96 4.07
N TRP A 351 -15.25 18.76 5.00
CA TRP A 351 -16.32 18.38 5.93
C TRP A 351 -17.68 18.10 5.25
N LYS A 352 -17.88 18.50 3.99
CA LYS A 352 -19.17 18.39 3.30
C LYS A 352 -19.69 16.95 3.20
N ASP A 353 -18.78 15.98 3.10
CA ASP A 353 -19.12 14.56 2.99
C ASP A 353 -19.51 13.93 4.34
N VAL A 354 -19.37 14.66 5.45
CA VAL A 354 -19.78 14.19 6.79
C VAL A 354 -21.28 13.97 6.85
N LEU A 355 -22.08 14.89 6.32
CA LEU A 355 -23.55 14.81 6.36
C LEU A 355 -24.09 13.58 5.59
N PRO A 356 -23.74 13.37 4.30
CA PRO A 356 -24.12 12.16 3.57
C PRO A 356 -23.66 10.87 4.26
N THR A 357 -22.47 10.89 4.87
CA THR A 357 -21.95 9.73 5.62
C THR A 357 -22.81 9.44 6.84
N LEU A 358 -23.20 10.44 7.63
CA LEU A 358 -24.09 10.26 8.79
C LEU A 358 -25.48 9.74 8.37
N GLU A 359 -26.02 10.24 7.26
CA GLU A 359 -27.31 9.80 6.72
C GLU A 359 -27.28 8.32 6.29
N SER A 360 -26.25 7.91 5.53
CA SER A 360 -26.09 6.50 5.13
C SER A 360 -25.96 5.56 6.33
N MET A 361 -25.30 6.02 7.40
CA MET A 361 -25.18 5.30 8.68
C MET A 361 -26.47 5.28 9.50
N ARG A 362 -27.50 6.03 9.08
CA ARG A 362 -28.74 6.29 9.84
C ARG A 362 -28.42 6.73 11.26
N ALA A 363 -27.53 7.70 11.37
CA ALA A 363 -27.02 8.16 12.64
C ALA A 363 -28.13 8.76 13.52
N LYS A 364 -28.17 8.34 14.80
CA LYS A 364 -29.10 8.87 15.81
C LYS A 364 -28.34 9.21 17.07
N GLY A 365 -28.46 10.45 17.54
CA GLY A 365 -27.78 10.96 18.73
C GLY A 365 -26.85 12.13 18.44
N PRO A 366 -26.11 12.60 19.45
CA PRO A 366 -25.29 13.78 19.32
C PRO A 366 -24.08 13.56 18.41
N VAL A 367 -23.68 14.63 17.73
CA VAL A 367 -22.47 14.71 16.91
C VAL A 367 -21.50 15.66 17.59
N THR A 368 -20.38 15.14 18.06
CA THR A 368 -19.31 15.92 18.71
C THR A 368 -18.22 16.29 17.71
N ILE A 369 -17.99 17.57 17.47
CA ILE A 369 -16.88 18.05 16.64
C ILE A 369 -15.61 18.15 17.51
N VAL A 370 -14.54 17.48 17.06
CA VAL A 370 -13.26 17.35 17.77
C VAL A 370 -12.12 17.69 16.80
N PHE A 371 -12.03 18.95 16.41
CA PHE A 371 -10.90 19.47 15.64
C PHE A 371 -9.77 19.92 16.56
N ASP A 372 -8.61 20.25 15.98
CA ASP A 372 -7.45 20.69 16.76
C ASP A 372 -7.75 21.94 17.59
N ALA A 373 -7.12 22.03 18.76
CA ALA A 373 -7.31 23.14 19.69
C ALA A 373 -6.77 24.48 19.13
N ASP A 374 -6.06 24.45 17.99
CA ASP A 374 -5.59 25.64 17.30
C ASP A 374 -6.69 26.43 16.58
N ALA A 375 -7.96 26.01 16.67
CA ALA A 375 -9.11 26.74 16.10
C ALA A 375 -9.14 28.23 16.50
N ALA A 376 -8.77 28.58 17.73
CA ALA A 376 -8.76 29.96 18.21
C ALA A 376 -7.75 30.86 17.46
N VAL A 377 -6.67 30.29 16.94
CA VAL A 377 -5.59 31.01 16.23
C VAL A 377 -5.56 30.70 14.73
N ASN A 378 -6.24 29.64 14.30
CA ASN A 378 -6.28 29.17 12.92
C ASN A 378 -7.68 29.40 12.31
N SER A 379 -7.81 30.51 11.58
CA SER A 379 -9.09 30.92 10.98
C SER A 379 -9.68 29.89 9.99
N ALA A 380 -8.84 29.04 9.37
CA ALA A 380 -9.33 27.98 8.48
C ALA A 380 -10.02 26.86 9.28
N VAL A 381 -9.43 26.46 10.41
CA VAL A 381 -10.01 25.46 11.31
C VAL A 381 -11.26 26.02 11.98
N ALA A 382 -11.23 27.26 12.48
CA ALA A 382 -12.41 27.95 13.02
C ALA A 382 -13.59 27.96 12.03
N ARG A 383 -13.32 28.40 10.79
CA ARG A 383 -14.36 28.49 9.74
C ARG A 383 -14.93 27.13 9.39
N ALA A 384 -14.08 26.11 9.24
CA ALA A 384 -14.53 24.74 8.96
C ALA A 384 -15.37 24.18 10.12
N SER A 385 -14.91 24.36 11.36
CA SER A 385 -15.58 23.95 12.60
C SER A 385 -16.97 24.57 12.73
N ALA A 386 -17.07 25.89 12.53
CA ALA A 386 -18.35 26.62 12.57
C ALA A 386 -19.29 26.21 11.43
N SER A 387 -18.77 26.07 10.20
CA SER A 387 -19.58 25.71 9.03
C SER A 387 -20.16 24.31 9.16
N LEU A 388 -19.36 23.35 9.62
CA LEU A 388 -19.81 21.98 9.88
C LEU A 388 -20.88 21.95 10.98
N GLY A 389 -20.65 22.63 12.11
CA GLY A 389 -21.65 22.65 13.20
C GLY A 389 -22.96 23.28 12.78
N LYS A 390 -22.91 24.41 12.05
CA LYS A 390 -24.13 25.04 11.50
C LYS A 390 -24.87 24.10 10.55
N ALA A 391 -24.15 23.40 9.67
CA ALA A 391 -24.75 22.45 8.75
C ALA A 391 -25.42 21.28 9.52
N LEU A 392 -24.75 20.72 10.52
CA LEU A 392 -25.30 19.63 11.35
C LEU A 392 -26.55 20.08 12.13
N MET A 393 -26.54 21.27 12.74
CA MET A 393 -27.70 21.82 13.45
C MET A 393 -28.88 22.05 12.52
N ASN A 394 -28.65 22.56 11.30
CA ASN A 394 -29.70 22.75 10.29
C ASN A 394 -30.35 21.41 9.87
N TYR A 395 -29.60 20.31 9.92
CA TYR A 395 -30.11 18.96 9.66
C TYR A 395 -30.72 18.29 10.91
N GLY A 396 -30.81 19.01 12.03
CA GLY A 396 -31.47 18.56 13.25
C GLY A 396 -30.62 17.71 14.19
N TYR A 397 -29.30 17.64 13.99
CA TYR A 397 -28.42 16.97 14.94
C TYR A 397 -28.19 17.83 16.18
N GLU A 398 -28.15 17.18 17.35
CA GLU A 398 -27.57 17.77 18.56
C GLU A 398 -26.05 17.89 18.35
N VAL A 399 -25.53 19.11 18.33
CA VAL A 399 -24.12 19.38 18.06
C VAL A 399 -23.39 19.78 19.34
N LEU A 400 -22.32 19.07 19.62
CA LEU A 400 -21.39 19.32 20.71
C LEU A 400 -20.00 19.62 20.15
N TYR A 401 -19.18 20.33 20.91
CA TYR A 401 -17.78 20.59 20.59
C TYR A 401 -16.90 20.12 21.73
N MET A 402 -15.79 19.46 21.40
CA MET A 402 -14.75 19.13 22.37
C MET A 402 -13.60 20.11 22.23
N THR A 403 -13.21 20.75 23.34
CA THR A 403 -12.15 21.75 23.38
C THR A 403 -11.26 21.58 24.61
N TRP A 404 -10.02 22.06 24.55
CA TRP A 404 -9.02 21.98 25.60
C TRP A 404 -7.96 23.07 25.42
N ASP A 405 -7.08 23.23 26.41
CA ASP A 405 -5.97 24.17 26.33
C ASP A 405 -4.91 23.67 25.33
N ILE A 406 -4.59 24.48 24.33
CA ILE A 406 -3.59 24.17 23.30
C ILE A 406 -2.21 23.81 23.89
N ASN A 407 -1.88 24.31 25.09
CA ASN A 407 -0.63 24.00 25.79
C ASN A 407 -0.57 22.55 26.31
N ASP A 408 -1.73 21.89 26.50
CA ASP A 408 -1.79 20.48 26.88
C ASP A 408 -1.61 19.54 25.67
N GLY A 409 -1.64 20.08 24.44
CA GLY A 409 -1.42 19.35 23.20
C GLY A 409 -2.24 19.91 22.04
N LYS A 410 -1.73 19.79 20.82
CA LYS A 410 -2.40 20.32 19.63
C LYS A 410 -3.62 19.50 19.25
N GLY A 411 -3.43 18.19 19.14
CA GLY A 411 -4.47 17.23 18.77
C GLY A 411 -5.02 16.49 19.99
N ILE A 412 -6.22 15.94 19.85
CA ILE A 412 -6.80 15.10 20.91
C ILE A 412 -5.95 13.84 21.18
N ASP A 413 -5.20 13.36 20.19
CA ASP A 413 -4.26 12.26 20.35
C ASP A 413 -3.09 12.64 21.27
N ASP A 414 -2.59 13.88 21.20
CA ASP A 414 -1.54 14.37 22.11
C ASP A 414 -2.02 14.36 23.56
N LEU A 415 -3.23 14.87 23.82
CA LEU A 415 -3.85 14.83 25.16
C LEU A 415 -4.04 13.40 25.67
N CYS A 416 -4.48 12.50 24.78
CA CYS A 416 -4.67 11.10 25.13
C CYS A 416 -3.34 10.44 25.50
N ASN A 417 -2.28 10.70 24.73
CA ASN A 417 -0.95 10.14 24.95
C ASN A 417 -0.31 10.67 26.23
N ALA A 418 -0.56 11.94 26.58
CA ALA A 418 -0.10 12.57 27.81
C ALA A 418 -0.92 12.17 29.05
N GLY A 419 -2.01 11.40 28.90
CA GLY A 419 -2.92 11.07 30.00
C GLY A 419 -3.80 12.24 30.45
N LEU A 420 -3.88 13.31 29.65
CA LEU A 420 -4.57 14.57 29.95
C LEU A 420 -5.99 14.65 29.38
N TYR A 421 -6.52 13.55 28.84
CA TYR A 421 -7.87 13.51 28.26
C TYR A 421 -8.97 14.05 29.20
N GLY A 422 -8.82 13.88 30.52
CA GLY A 422 -9.75 14.42 31.52
C GLY A 422 -9.85 15.95 31.57
N LYS A 423 -8.89 16.66 30.98
CA LYS A 423 -8.93 18.12 30.84
C LYS A 423 -9.79 18.60 29.67
N ALA A 424 -10.13 17.72 28.73
CA ALA A 424 -11.00 18.08 27.60
C ALA A 424 -12.42 18.35 28.09
N LYS A 425 -12.99 19.47 27.64
CA LYS A 425 -14.36 19.90 27.94
C LYS A 425 -15.23 19.67 26.72
N VAL A 426 -16.48 19.26 26.96
CA VAL A 426 -17.51 19.14 25.92
C VAL A 426 -18.51 20.26 26.15
N LEU A 427 -18.71 21.10 25.15
CA LEU A 427 -19.56 22.29 25.19
C LEU A 427 -20.70 22.16 24.16
N PRO A 428 -21.91 22.65 24.46
CA PRO A 428 -22.94 22.84 23.44
C PRO A 428 -22.47 23.81 22.34
N ALA A 429 -23.01 23.66 21.12
CA ALA A 429 -22.62 24.47 19.97
C ALA A 429 -22.70 25.99 20.22
N VAL A 430 -23.78 26.47 20.86
CA VAL A 430 -23.98 27.89 21.17
C VAL A 430 -22.85 28.43 22.06
N GLN A 431 -22.50 27.69 23.10
CA GLN A 431 -21.44 28.07 24.04
C GLN A 431 -20.06 28.07 23.36
N TYR A 432 -19.77 27.07 22.54
CA TYR A 432 -18.49 27.00 21.81
C TYR A 432 -18.31 28.14 20.80
N MET A 433 -19.38 28.50 20.08
CA MET A 433 -19.32 29.61 19.11
C MET A 433 -19.01 30.95 19.80
N ASP A 434 -19.59 31.18 20.98
CA ASP A 434 -19.36 32.40 21.77
C ASP A 434 -17.98 32.40 22.45
N GLU A 435 -17.69 31.37 23.26
CA GLU A 435 -16.51 31.33 24.13
C GLU A 435 -15.18 31.03 23.39
N VAL A 436 -15.23 30.26 22.29
CA VAL A 436 -14.01 29.77 21.63
C VAL A 436 -13.78 30.42 20.27
N LEU A 437 -14.84 30.62 19.48
CA LEU A 437 -14.72 31.23 18.15
C LEU A 437 -14.97 32.75 18.16
N GLY A 438 -15.51 33.32 19.24
CA GLY A 438 -15.88 34.73 19.30
C GLY A 438 -16.94 35.11 18.26
N LEU A 439 -17.78 34.16 17.84
CA LEU A 439 -18.85 34.36 16.86
C LEU A 439 -20.18 34.54 17.60
N PRO A 440 -20.99 35.57 17.26
CA PRO A 440 -22.29 35.76 17.91
C PRO A 440 -23.19 34.54 17.68
N PRO A 441 -24.00 34.12 18.68
CA PRO A 441 -24.84 32.95 18.56
C PRO A 441 -25.86 33.13 17.43
N VAL A 442 -25.81 32.22 16.44
CA VAL A 442 -26.80 32.22 15.35
C VAL A 442 -28.07 31.57 15.88
N ILE A 443 -29.10 32.38 16.10
CA ILE A 443 -30.44 31.91 16.43
C ILE A 443 -30.96 31.08 15.24
N PRO A 444 -31.35 29.81 15.42
CA PRO A 444 -31.92 29.01 14.33
C PRO A 444 -33.18 29.70 13.79
N THR A 445 -33.25 29.93 12.48
CA THR A 445 -34.43 30.46 11.76
C THR A 445 -35.57 29.44 11.64
N ALA A 446 -35.66 28.49 12.57
CA ALA A 446 -36.71 27.48 12.63
C ALA A 446 -37.49 27.61 13.94
N LEU A 447 -37.97 28.82 14.24
CA LEU A 447 -39.01 29.13 15.22
C LEU A 447 -39.55 30.55 14.93
N CYS A 448 -39.99 30.77 13.68
CA CYS A 448 -40.95 31.84 13.39
C CYS A 448 -42.23 31.14 12.92
N VAL A 449 -43.29 31.41 13.68
CA VAL A 449 -44.66 30.88 13.57
C VAL A 449 -45.24 31.01 12.17
#